data_AF-A0A914REV0-F1
#
_entry.id   AF-A0A914REV0-F1
#
_cell.length_a   1.000
_cell.length_b   1.000
_cell.length_c   1.000
_cell.angle_alpha   90.00
_cell.angle_beta   90.00
_cell.angle_gamma   90.00
#
_symmetry.space_group_name_H-M   'P 1'
#
loop_
_entity.id
_entity.type
_entity.pdbx_description
1 polymer ?
#
loop_
_entity_poly.entity_id
_entity_poly.type
_entity_poly.pdbx_seq_one_letter_code
_entity_poly.pdbx_strand_id
1 'polypeptide(L)' 'MWITWVTFDDTYASIVEYGIDDLIWNATGQTSLFIDGGPKKSKRYIHRVLLTNLDPGTTYS' A
#
# COMPACT_ATOMS: atom_id res chain seq x y z
N MET A 1 -9.09 5.21 -5.17
CA MET A 1 -7.74 5.10 -5.77
C MET A 1 -7.04 3.88 -5.18
N TRP A 2 -6.35 3.06 -5.98
CA TRP A 2 -5.52 1.97 -5.46
C TRP A 2 -4.10 2.45 -5.24
N ILE A 3 -3.58 2.26 -4.04
CA ILE A 3 -2.17 2.48 -3.69
C ILE A 3 -1.50 1.11 -3.57
N THR A 4 -0.41 0.93 -4.29
CA THR A 4 0.34 -0.32 -4.30
C THR A 4 1.82 -0.06 -4.11
N TRP A 5 2.46 -0.90 -3.29
CA TRP A 5 3.90 -0.86 -3.08
C TRP A 5 4.38 -2.26 -2.71
N VAL A 6 5.71 -2.41 -2.65
CA VAL A 6 6.36 -3.66 -2.30
C VAL A 6 7.38 -3.43 -1.20
N THR A 7 7.41 -4.30 -0.20
CA THR A 7 8.49 -4.37 0.79
C THR A 7 9.25 -5.69 0.65
N PHE A 8 10.48 -5.69 1.18
CA PHE A 8 11.35 -6.87 1.21
C PHE A 8 11.01 -7.79 2.38
N ASP A 9 10.57 -7.21 3.49
CA ASP A 9 10.18 -7.88 4.72
C ASP A 9 8.69 -7.66 5.03
N ASP A 10 8.12 -8.56 5.83
CA ASP A 10 6.72 -8.45 6.25
C ASP A 10 6.58 -7.29 7.24
N THR A 11 5.78 -6.29 6.88
CA THR A 11 5.44 -5.18 7.77
C THR A 11 4.25 -5.48 8.67
N TYR A 12 3.59 -6.64 8.48
CA TYR A 12 2.36 -7.08 9.16
C TYR A 12 1.12 -6.19 8.95
N ALA A 13 1.29 -5.00 8.38
CA ALA A 13 0.23 -4.06 8.11
C ALA A 13 0.45 -3.36 6.76
N SER A 14 -0.66 -3.09 6.07
CA SER A 14 -0.71 -2.21 4.90
C SER A 14 -1.54 -1.00 5.27
N ILE A 15 -0.89 0.12 5.58
CA ILE A 15 -1.55 1.36 6.00
C ILE A 15 -1.07 2.47 5.08
N VAL A 16 -2.01 3.25 4.56
CA VAL A 16 -1.74 4.52 3.88
C VAL A 16 -2.35 5.62 4.73
N GLU A 17 -1.51 6.55 5.19
CA GLU A 17 -1.95 7.83 5.73
C GLU A 17 -2.03 8.83 4.57
N TYR A 18 -3.11 9.62 4.53
CA TYR A 18 -3.35 10.55 3.43
C TYR A 18 -4.21 11.73 3.88
N GLY A 19 -4.16 12.83 3.12
CA GLY A 19 -5.08 13.95 3.29
C GLY A 19 -4.75 15.17 2.46
N ILE A 20 -5.48 16.26 2.70
CA ILE A 20 -5.29 17.54 2.00
C ILE A 20 -4.50 18.44 2.94
N ASP A 21 -3.32 18.88 2.50
CA ASP A 21 -2.33 19.66 3.27
C ASP A 21 -1.74 18.99 4.53
N ASP A 22 -2.41 17.97 5.09
CA ASP A 22 -1.98 17.19 6.24
C ASP A 22 -2.50 15.73 6.15
N LEU A 23 -1.86 14.80 6.88
CA LEU A 23 -2.13 13.35 6.84
C LEU A 23 -3.14 12.94 7.92
N ILE A 24 -4.37 13.43 7.80
CA ILE A 24 -5.41 13.27 8.83
C ILE A 24 -6.23 11.97 8.71
N TRP A 25 -6.17 11.29 7.56
CA TRP A 25 -6.90 10.04 7.34
C TRP A 25 -5.96 8.87 7.18
N ASN A 26 -6.46 7.68 7.48
CA ASN A 26 -5.77 6.43 7.17
C ASN A 26 -6.71 5.44 6.50
N ALA A 27 -6.12 4.57 5.68
CA ALA A 27 -6.79 3.43 5.10
C ALA A 27 -5.92 2.18 5.26
N THR A 28 -6.55 1.07 5.60
CA THR A 28 -5.89 -0.23 5.69
C THR A 28 -6.17 -1.07 4.45
N GLY A 29 -5.26 -2.00 4.17
CA GLY A 29 -5.42 -2.91 3.04
C GLY A 29 -4.79 -4.26 3.31
N GLN A 30 -4.51 -4.98 2.22
CA GLN A 30 -4.07 -6.36 2.28
C GLN A 30 -2.66 -6.52 1.70
N THR A 31 -1.96 -7.51 2.25
CA THR A 31 -0.63 -7.93 1.79
C THR A 31 -0.71 -9.32 1.16
N SER A 32 -0.02 -9.52 0.05
CA SER A 32 0.18 -10.85 -0.55
C SER A 32 1.66 -11.15 -0.71
N LEU A 33 2.10 -12.34 -0.31
CA LEU A 33 3.48 -12.80 -0.49
C LEU A 33 3.71 -13.26 -1.94
N PHE A 34 4.75 -12.73 -2.57
CA PHE A 34 5.30 -13.18 -3.83
C PHE A 34 6.68 -13.80 -3.59
N ILE A 35 6.90 -14.98 -4.17
CA ILE A 35 8.19 -15.67 -4.16
C ILE A 35 8.64 -15.80 -5.60
N ASP A 36 9.81 -15.26 -5.92
CA ASP A 36 10.33 -15.33 -7.29
C ASP A 36 10.74 -16.76 -7.71
N GLY A 37 10.89 -16.94 -9.02
CA GLY A 37 11.34 -18.21 -9.60
C GLY A 37 12.83 -18.49 -9.37
N GLY A 38 13.61 -17.51 -8.93
CA GLY A 38 15.07 -17.56 -8.90
C GLY A 38 15.63 -18.55 -7.87
N PRO A 39 16.94 -18.87 -7.92
CA PRO A 39 17.56 -19.81 -7.01
C PRO A 39 17.46 -19.40 -5.53
N LYS A 40 17.45 -18.09 -5.26
CA LYS A 40 17.33 -17.53 -3.91
C LYS A 40 15.89 -17.45 -3.39
N LYS A 41 14.89 -17.69 -4.24
CA LYS A 41 13.45 -17.60 -3.89
C LYS A 41 13.14 -16.30 -3.14
N SER A 42 13.51 -15.17 -3.73
CA SER A 42 13.38 -13.87 -3.06
C SER A 42 11.91 -13.63 -2.70
N LYS A 43 11.67 -13.27 -1.45
CA LYS A 43 10.34 -12.91 -0.94
C LYS A 43 10.07 -11.42 -1.13
N ARG A 44 8.88 -11.09 -1.58
CA ARG A 44 8.38 -9.73 -1.71
C ARG A 44 6.94 -9.67 -1.21
N TYR A 45 6.61 -8.63 -0.46
CA TYR A 45 5.29 -8.44 0.09
C TYR A 45 4.61 -7.34 -0.71
N ILE A 46 3.55 -7.70 -1.42
CA ILE A 46 2.81 -6.77 -2.27
C ILE A 46 1.63 -6.23 -1.47
N HIS A 47 1.63 -4.92 -1.24
CA HIS A 47 0.59 -4.22 -0.50
C HIS A 47 -0.42 -3.61 -1.46
N ARG A 48 -1.70 -3.69 -1.12
CA ARG A 48 -2.79 -3.06 -1.88
C ARG A 48 -3.77 -2.41 -0.91
N VAL A 49 -3.88 -1.09 -0.98
CA VAL A 49 -4.82 -0.29 -0.17
C VAL A 49 -5.77 0.46 -1.11
N LEU A 50 -7.07 0.40 -0.81
CA LEU A 50 -8.09 1.14 -1.53
C LEU A 50 -8.46 2.40 -0.74
N LEU A 51 -8.17 3.57 -1.31
CA LEU A 51 -8.71 4.84 -0.83
C LEU A 51 -10.10 5.05 -1.44
N THR A 52 -11.10 5.27 -0.58
CA THR A 52 -12.50 5.50 -0.95
C THR A 52 -12.91 6.94 -0.62
N ASN A 53 -14.06 7.39 -1.16
CA ASN A 53 -14.63 8.72 -0.86
C ASN A 53 -13.68 9.90 -1.13
N LEU A 54 -12.87 9.80 -2.19
CA LEU A 54 -12.00 10.88 -2.63
C LEU A 54 -12.77 11.86 -3.53
N ASP A 55 -12.47 13.14 -3.39
CA ASP A 55 -13.01 14.18 -4.25
C ASP A 55 -12.28 14.18 -5.61
N PRO A 56 -13.00 14.14 -6.74
CA PRO A 56 -12.38 14.20 -8.06
C PRO A 56 -11.60 15.49 -8.30
N GLY A 57 -10.40 15.39 -8.89
CA GLY A 57 -9.57 16.55 -9.21
C GLY A 57 -8.81 17.15 -8.02
N THR A 58 -8.94 16.56 -6.83
CA THR A 58 -8.25 17.00 -5.62
C THR A 58 -6.91 16.27 -5.45
N THR A 59 -5.88 17.01 -5.05
CA THR A 59 -4.57 16.43 -4.70
C THR A 59 -4.59 16.02 -3.23
N TYR A 60 -4.21 14.76 -2.97
CA TYR A 60 -4.01 14.23 -1.64
C TYR A 60 -2.53 13.92 -1.47
N SER A 61 -1.95 14.31 -0.33
CA SER A 61 -0.62 13.87 0.12
C SER A 61 -0.72 12.51 0.81
#